data_AF-A0A956SNL9-F1
#
_entry.id   AF-A0A956SNL9-F1
#
_cell.length_a   1.000
_cell.length_b   1.000
_cell.length_c   1.000
_cell.angle_alpha   90.00
_cell.angle_beta   90.00
_cell.angle_gamma   90.00
#
_symmetry.space_group_name_H-M   'P 1'
#
loop_
_entity.id
_entity.type
_entity.pdbx_description
1 polymer ?
#
loop_
_entity_poly.entity_id
_entity_poly.type
_entity_poly.pdbx_seq_one_letter_code
_entity_poly.pdbx_strand_id
1 'polypeptide(L)'
;MPVNDTGATIIDLTENGDTSVVNQVITKSQKLSEEISDENLYQAFSKLTDKQKEILEMIFIYGLSNKEIASYFGNSPQNISKLNKKALTDMKKELKKERKNNDEETT
;
A
#
# COMPACT_ATOMS: atom_id res chain seq x y z
N MET A 1 -37.55 34.65 -27.40
CA MET A 1 -36.11 34.74 -27.09
C MET A 1 -35.67 33.43 -26.45
N PRO A 2 -34.51 32.87 -26.83
CA PRO A 2 -34.03 31.55 -26.44
C PRO A 2 -33.21 31.63 -25.14
N VAL A 3 -33.16 30.53 -24.36
CA VAL A 3 -31.91 30.02 -23.79
C VAL A 3 -31.99 28.50 -23.74
N ASN A 4 -30.95 27.93 -24.32
CA ASN A 4 -30.63 26.53 -24.48
C ASN A 4 -30.02 26.03 -23.17
N ASP A 5 -30.60 25.01 -22.55
CA ASP A 5 -29.91 24.24 -21.50
C ASP A 5 -30.19 22.75 -21.72
N THR A 6 -29.75 22.27 -22.87
CA THR A 6 -29.51 20.85 -23.06
C THR A 6 -28.23 20.57 -22.28
N GLY A 7 -28.39 20.10 -21.04
CA GLY A 7 -27.31 19.53 -20.24
C GLY A 7 -26.71 18.34 -20.96
N ALA A 8 -25.83 18.62 -21.93
CA ALA A 8 -24.98 17.64 -22.57
C ALA A 8 -24.09 17.06 -21.47
N THR A 9 -24.48 15.87 -21.01
CA THR A 9 -23.64 15.09 -20.10
C THR A 9 -22.43 14.64 -20.92
N ILE A 10 -21.24 14.72 -20.33
CA ILE A 10 -19.91 14.45 -20.94
C ILE A 10 -19.82 13.13 -21.75
N ILE A 11 -20.80 12.26 -21.60
CA ILE A 11 -20.95 10.95 -22.23
C ILE A 11 -21.24 11.06 -23.75
N ASP A 12 -21.70 12.20 -24.27
CA ASP A 12 -22.13 12.31 -25.68
C ASP A 12 -21.04 12.76 -26.67
N LEU A 13 -19.76 12.78 -26.26
CA LEU A 13 -18.64 13.27 -27.09
C LEU A 13 -17.60 12.20 -27.46
N THR A 14 -17.90 10.93 -27.26
CA THR A 14 -16.99 9.84 -27.66
C THR A 14 -17.63 8.95 -28.73
N GLU A 15 -17.90 9.53 -29.90
CA GLU A 15 -17.87 8.77 -31.15
C GLU A 15 -16.40 8.46 -31.46
N ASN A 16 -15.87 7.37 -30.90
CA ASN A 16 -14.81 6.53 -31.48
C ASN A 16 -14.46 5.46 -30.44
N GLY A 17 -15.00 4.26 -30.67
CA GLY A 17 -14.92 3.13 -29.76
C GLY A 17 -13.53 2.52 -29.63
N ASP A 18 -12.69 3.11 -28.77
CA ASP A 18 -11.54 2.43 -28.18
C ASP A 18 -11.67 2.42 -26.65
N THR A 19 -12.64 1.65 -26.16
CA THR A 19 -12.85 1.35 -24.73
C THR A 19 -11.76 0.45 -24.13
N SER A 20 -10.62 0.26 -24.80
CA SER A 20 -9.56 -0.68 -24.40
C SER A 20 -8.65 -0.11 -23.30
N VAL A 21 -8.36 1.19 -23.32
CA VAL A 21 -7.40 1.81 -22.39
C VAL A 21 -7.98 2.08 -21.00
N VAL A 22 -9.28 2.38 -20.89
CA VAL A 22 -9.89 2.78 -19.61
C VAL A 22 -10.04 1.56 -18.67
N ASN A 23 -10.29 0.37 -19.21
CA ASN A 23 -10.39 -0.86 -18.41
C ASN A 23 -9.03 -1.40 -17.94
N GLN A 24 -7.91 -1.05 -18.59
CA GLN A 24 -6.57 -1.48 -18.12
C GLN A 24 -6.09 -0.74 -16.87
N VAL A 25 -6.64 0.43 -16.57
CA VAL A 25 -6.26 1.27 -15.41
C VAL A 25 -7.06 0.91 -14.16
N ILE A 26 -8.12 0.11 -14.29
CA ILE A 26 -9.00 -0.26 -13.18
C ILE A 26 -8.40 -1.49 -12.45
N THR A 27 -7.75 -1.20 -11.32
CA THR A 27 -7.58 -2.10 -10.16
C THR A 27 -6.56 -3.25 -10.24
N LYS A 28 -5.29 -2.95 -10.50
CA LYS A 28 -4.24 -3.75 -9.83
C LYS A 28 -4.03 -3.13 -8.44
N SER A 29 -4.68 -3.70 -7.42
CA SER A 29 -4.39 -3.38 -6.02
C SER A 29 -2.92 -3.76 -5.78
N GLN A 30 -2.02 -2.78 -5.84
CA GLN A 30 -0.59 -3.05 -5.68
C GLN A 30 -0.35 -3.54 -4.25
N LYS A 31 0.20 -4.75 -4.12
CA LYS A 31 0.54 -5.31 -2.81
C LYS A 31 1.95 -4.89 -2.45
N LEU A 32 2.14 -4.43 -1.20
CA LEU A 32 3.48 -4.06 -0.75
C LEU A 32 4.47 -5.22 -0.84
N SER A 33 4.02 -6.46 -0.63
CA SER A 33 4.87 -7.66 -0.76
C SER A 33 5.46 -7.86 -2.15
N GLU A 34 4.77 -7.41 -3.21
CA GLU A 34 5.22 -7.58 -4.60
C GLU A 34 6.30 -6.55 -4.99
N GLU A 35 6.37 -5.43 -4.27
CA GLU A 35 7.35 -4.36 -4.49
C GLU A 35 8.66 -4.58 -3.69
N ILE A 36 8.72 -5.60 -2.83
CA ILE A 36 9.92 -5.92 -2.03
C ILE A 36 10.80 -6.90 -2.79
N SER A 37 11.87 -6.39 -3.40
CA SER A 37 12.85 -7.23 -4.14
C SER A 37 13.97 -7.82 -3.28
N ASP A 38 14.30 -7.19 -2.14
CA ASP A 38 15.32 -7.71 -1.23
C ASP A 38 14.76 -8.89 -0.43
N GLU A 39 15.39 -10.06 -0.57
CA GLU A 39 14.89 -11.30 0.03
C GLU A 39 14.86 -11.25 1.57
N ASN A 40 15.89 -10.67 2.19
CA ASN A 40 15.94 -10.53 3.64
C ASN A 40 14.83 -9.59 4.15
N LEU A 41 14.58 -8.51 3.41
CA LEU A 41 13.50 -7.57 3.69
C LEU A 41 12.13 -8.23 3.51
N TYR A 42 11.96 -9.03 2.47
CA TYR A 42 10.73 -9.79 2.23
C TYR A 42 10.47 -10.80 3.36
N GLN A 43 11.49 -11.55 3.78
CA GLN A 43 11.39 -12.47 4.91
C GLN A 43 11.09 -11.76 6.23
N ALA A 44 11.67 -10.59 6.45
CA ALA A 44 11.35 -9.76 7.61
C ALA A 44 9.90 -9.25 7.56
N PHE A 45 9.41 -8.85 6.39
CA PHE A 45 8.03 -8.42 6.17
C PHE A 45 7.03 -9.57 6.31
N SER A 46 7.35 -10.77 5.81
CA SER A 46 6.46 -11.94 5.84
C SER A 46 6.12 -12.39 7.27
N LYS A 47 7.04 -12.15 8.23
CA LYS A 47 6.89 -12.43 9.66
C LYS A 47 5.98 -11.45 10.41
N LEU A 48 5.59 -10.33 9.80
CA LEU A 48 4.66 -9.38 10.41
C LEU A 48 3.24 -9.94 10.51
N THR A 49 2.45 -9.41 11.45
CA THR A 49 1.01 -9.72 11.50
C THR A 49 0.28 -9.10 10.32
N ASP A 50 -0.87 -9.65 9.95
CA ASP A 50 -1.66 -9.14 8.81
C ASP A 50 -2.02 -7.66 8.98
N LYS A 51 -2.40 -7.24 10.20
CA LYS A 51 -2.69 -5.83 10.49
C LYS A 51 -1.47 -4.93 10.34
N GLN A 52 -0.27 -5.42 10.67
CA GLN A 52 0.96 -4.65 10.44
C GLN A 52 1.27 -4.54 8.96
N LYS A 53 1.11 -5.62 8.18
CA LYS A 53 1.30 -5.62 6.73
C LYS A 53 0.35 -4.65 6.05
N GLU A 54 -0.94 -4.68 6.41
CA GLU A 54 -1.97 -3.78 5.87
C GLU A 54 -1.65 -2.31 6.19
N ILE A 55 -1.24 -2.00 7.43
CA ILE A 55 -0.81 -0.63 7.79
C ILE A 55 0.39 -0.18 6.95
N LEU A 56 1.38 -1.04 6.74
CA LEU A 56 2.55 -0.68 5.92
C LEU A 56 2.16 -0.50 4.44
N GLU A 57 1.28 -1.35 3.90
CA GLU A 57 0.75 -1.20 2.55
C GLU A 57 0.01 0.14 2.38
N MET A 58 -0.84 0.50 3.34
CA MET A 58 -1.53 1.79 3.33
C MET A 58 -0.59 2.99 3.36
N ILE A 59 0.55 2.88 4.04
CA ILE A 59 1.54 3.96 4.11
C ILE A 59 2.36 4.03 2.82
N PHE A 60 2.91 2.91 2.36
CA PHE A 60 3.92 2.91 1.30
C PHE A 60 3.35 2.81 -0.11
N ILE A 61 2.20 2.14 -0.29
CA ILE A 61 1.53 2.03 -1.58
C ILE A 61 0.52 3.17 -1.74
N TYR A 62 -0.35 3.36 -0.73
CA TYR A 62 -1.45 4.33 -0.83
C TYR A 62 -1.11 5.72 -0.27
N GLY A 63 0.06 5.91 0.35
CA GLY A 63 0.50 7.22 0.84
C GLY A 63 -0.31 7.77 2.02
N LEU A 64 -1.07 6.92 2.72
CA LEU A 64 -1.99 7.36 3.77
C LEU A 64 -1.26 7.69 5.07
N SER A 65 -1.75 8.72 5.75
CA SER A 65 -1.27 9.10 7.08
C SER A 65 -1.84 8.18 8.16
N ASN A 66 -1.15 8.12 9.32
CA ASN A 66 -1.65 7.39 10.48
C ASN A 66 -3.06 7.84 10.94
N LYS A 67 -3.45 9.09 10.65
CA LYS A 67 -4.78 9.62 10.99
C LYS A 67 -5.84 9.04 10.06
N GLU A 68 -5.59 9.01 8.76
CA GLU A 68 -6.50 8.44 7.77
C GLU A 68 -6.66 6.93 7.97
N ILE A 69 -5.55 6.25 8.22
CA ILE A 69 -5.54 4.81 8.55
C ILE A 69 -6.31 4.54 9.84
N ALA A 70 -6.17 5.40 10.86
CA ALA A 70 -6.92 5.27 12.11
C ALA A 70 -8.43 5.45 11.89
N SER A 71 -8.82 6.42 11.07
CA SER A 71 -10.21 6.60 10.65
C SER A 71 -10.74 5.37 9.90
N TYR A 72 -9.97 4.78 9.00
CA TYR A 72 -10.33 3.57 8.27
C TYR A 72 -10.58 2.37 9.20
N PHE A 73 -9.68 2.12 10.16
CA PHE A 73 -9.83 1.01 11.11
C PHE A 73 -10.75 1.28 12.31
N GLY A 74 -11.33 2.49 12.43
CA GLY A 74 -12.05 2.90 13.64
C GLY A 74 -11.18 2.82 14.90
N ASN A 75 -9.90 3.17 14.80
CA ASN A 75 -8.91 3.10 15.88
C ASN A 75 -8.37 4.51 16.17
N SER A 76 -7.57 4.67 17.24
CA SER A 76 -6.91 5.95 17.50
C SER A 76 -5.64 6.13 16.66
N PRO A 77 -5.28 7.35 16.23
CA PRO A 77 -4.01 7.62 15.53
C PRO A 77 -2.78 7.14 16.32
N GLN A 78 -2.84 7.20 17.66
CA GLN A 78 -1.79 6.70 18.54
C GLN A 78 -1.64 5.18 18.46
N ASN A 79 -2.73 4.42 18.28
CA ASN A 79 -2.68 2.98 18.10
C ASN A 79 -2.00 2.63 16.76
N ILE A 80 -2.40 3.28 15.66
CA ILE A 80 -1.77 3.07 14.35
C ILE A 80 -0.29 3.44 14.39
N SER A 81 0.07 4.55 15.04
CA SER A 81 1.47 4.94 15.24
C SER A 81 2.26 3.86 15.99
N LYS A 82 1.70 3.27 17.04
CA LYS A 82 2.33 2.18 17.79
C LYS A 82 2.51 0.92 16.93
N LEU A 83 1.49 0.53 16.16
CA LEU A 83 1.55 -0.64 15.28
C LEU A 83 2.58 -0.47 14.16
N ASN A 84 2.60 0.69 13.50
CA ASN A 84 3.59 1.01 12.48
C ASN A 84 5.03 0.96 13.06
N LYS A 85 5.28 1.65 14.17
CA LYS A 85 6.58 1.61 14.86
C LYS A 85 6.99 0.19 15.25
N LYS A 86 6.05 -0.61 15.75
CA LYS A 86 6.29 -2.00 16.10
C LYS A 86 6.67 -2.83 14.87
N ALA A 87 5.94 -2.69 13.76
CA ALA A 87 6.24 -3.38 12.51
C ALA A 87 7.67 -3.10 12.02
N LEU A 88 8.05 -1.81 11.93
CA LEU A 88 9.41 -1.42 11.51
C LEU A 88 10.49 -1.91 12.48
N THR A 89 10.19 -1.92 13.79
CA THR A 89 11.12 -2.44 14.80
C THR A 89 11.33 -3.93 14.67
N ASP A 90 10.25 -4.69 14.44
CA ASP A 90 10.31 -6.13 14.28
C ASP A 90 11.06 -6.50 12.98
N MET A 91 10.78 -5.82 11.87
CA MET A 91 11.56 -5.99 10.63
C MET A 91 13.06 -5.71 10.83
N LYS A 92 13.40 -4.60 11.51
CA LYS A 92 14.80 -4.24 11.80
C LYS A 92 15.50 -5.29 12.67
N LYS A 93 14.78 -5.94 13.59
CA LYS A 93 15.34 -7.02 14.42
C LYS A 93 15.63 -8.25 13.59
N GLU A 94 14.72 -8.66 12.71
CA GLU A 94 14.91 -9.81 11.82
C GLU A 94 16.11 -9.58 10.90
N LEU A 95 16.20 -8.43 10.24
CA LEU A 95 17.34 -8.08 9.38
C LEU A 95 18.70 -8.09 10.12
N LYS A 96 18.71 -7.80 11.43
CA LYS A 96 19.93 -7.89 12.24
C LYS A 96 20.30 -9.32 12.61
N LYS A 97 19.33 -10.23 12.76
CA LYS A 97 19.59 -11.65 13.02
C LYS A 97 20.22 -12.29 11.79
N GLU A 98 19.66 -12.05 10.61
CA GLU A 98 20.19 -12.62 9.35
C GLU A 98 21.66 -12.24 9.12
N ARG A 99 22.03 -10.99 9.43
CA ARG A 99 23.44 -10.56 9.33
C ARG A 99 24.38 -11.33 10.25
N LYS A 100 23.97 -11.59 11.50
CA LYS A 100 24.79 -12.32 12.47
C LYS A 100 24.97 -13.79 12.07
N ASN A 101 23.92 -14.41 11.51
CA ASN A 101 23.99 -15.80 11.07
C ASN A 101 24.99 -15.98 9.91
N ASN A 102 25.01 -15.03 8.95
CA ASN A 102 25.95 -15.07 7.83
C ASN A 102 27.42 -14.90 8.27
N ASP A 103 27.67 -14.18 9.36
CA ASP A 103 29.03 -14.00 9.90
C ASP A 103 29.54 -15.27 10.61
N GLU A 104 28.66 -16.14 11.13
CA GLU A 104 29.01 -17.36 11.87
C GLU A 104 29.20 -18.61 10.97
N GLU A 105 28.64 -18.63 9.75
CA GLU A 105 28.83 -19.73 8.78
C GLU A 105 30.14 -19.65 7.97
N THR A 106 30.95 -18.59 8.15
CA THR A 106 32.19 -18.38 7.39
C THR A 106 33.48 -18.72 8.18
N THR A 107 33.39 -19.37 9.34
CA THR A 107 34.55 -19.77 10.18
C THR A 107 34.57 -21.28 10.41
#